data_AF-A0A529M4M3-F1
#
_entry.id   AF-A0A529M4M3-F1
#
_cell.length_a   1.000
_cell.length_b   1.000
_cell.length_c   1.000
_cell.angle_alpha   90.00
_cell.angle_beta   90.00
_cell.angle_gamma   90.00
#
_symmetry.space_group_name_H-M   'P 1'
#
loop_
_entity.id
_entity.type
_entity.pdbx_description
1 polymer ?
#
loop_
_entity_poly.entity_id
_entity_poly.type
_entity_poly.pdbx_seq_one_letter_code
_entity_poly.pdbx_strand_id
1 'polypeptide(L)'
;MTMSDRRTIVAHGRMAMRELRLDAARRRQHGLQIMSFEQLAVRLAGGFARPIDDESLRAAIQAVLPSTPLGELESIKLLPGMVDASADT
;
A
#
# COMPACT_ATOMS: atom_id res chain seq x y z
N MET A 1 -10.08 -8.06 31.29
CA MET A 1 -10.84 -7.46 30.17
C MET A 1 -10.73 -8.37 28.97
N THR A 2 -11.79 -9.11 28.65
CA THR A 2 -11.88 -9.90 27.42
C THR A 2 -12.01 -8.93 26.24
N MET A 3 -10.99 -8.83 25.37
CA MET A 3 -11.10 -8.10 24.10
C MET A 3 -12.04 -8.89 23.19
N SER A 4 -13.35 -8.65 23.28
CA SER A 4 -14.32 -9.55 22.66
C SER A 4 -14.40 -9.45 21.14
N ASP A 5 -13.94 -8.36 20.52
CA ASP A 5 -13.92 -8.24 19.06
C ASP A 5 -12.61 -7.64 18.53
N ARG A 6 -11.87 -8.44 17.75
CA ARG A 6 -10.81 -7.91 16.87
C ARG A 6 -11.40 -7.63 15.51
N ARG A 7 -11.18 -6.42 15.00
CA ARG A 7 -11.62 -6.01 13.67
C ARG A 7 -10.42 -5.55 12.86
N THR A 8 -10.44 -5.86 11.56
CA THR A 8 -9.43 -5.39 10.61
C THR A 8 -10.10 -4.55 9.55
N ILE A 9 -9.55 -3.37 9.27
CA ILE A 9 -9.90 -2.54 8.12
C ILE A 9 -8.71 -2.59 7.15
N VAL A 10 -9.00 -2.96 5.91
CA VAL A 10 -8.07 -2.84 4.78
C VAL A 10 -8.32 -1.50 4.13
N ALA A 11 -7.31 -0.64 4.10
CA ALA A 11 -7.40 0.69 3.52
C ALA A 11 -6.46 0.82 2.34
N HIS A 12 -6.89 1.59 1.34
CA HIS A 12 -6.13 1.84 0.13
C HIS A 12 -5.37 3.17 0.25
N GLY A 13 -4.05 3.12 0.00
CA GLY A 13 -3.19 4.30 0.05
C GLY A 13 -2.81 4.80 1.45
N ARG A 14 -1.73 5.59 1.50
CA ARG A 14 -1.14 6.11 2.74
C ARG A 14 -2.06 7.08 3.49
N MET A 15 -2.80 7.92 2.76
CA MET A 15 -3.67 8.94 3.34
C MET A 15 -4.88 8.34 4.05
N ALA A 16 -5.60 7.40 3.41
CA ALA A 16 -6.75 6.74 4.01
C ALA A 16 -6.35 5.99 5.28
N MET A 17 -5.20 5.30 5.29
CA MET A 17 -4.68 4.66 6.50
C MET A 17 -4.45 5.66 7.64
N ARG A 18 -3.87 6.84 7.35
CA ARG A 18 -3.61 7.87 8.37
C ARG A 18 -4.90 8.43 8.94
N GLU A 19 -5.87 8.73 8.09
CA GLU A 19 -7.18 9.25 8.49
C GLU A 19 -7.94 8.24 9.37
N LEU A 20 -8.02 6.98 8.95
CA LEU A 20 -8.68 5.92 9.70
C LEU A 20 -8.01 5.67 11.06
N ARG A 21 -6.68 5.72 11.13
CA ARG A 21 -5.95 5.55 12.40
C ARG A 21 -6.22 6.71 13.36
N LEU A 22 -6.24 7.94 12.85
CA LEU A 22 -6.54 9.13 13.64
C LEU A 22 -7.97 9.07 14.19
N ASP A 23 -8.94 8.72 13.34
CA ASP A 23 -10.33 8.58 13.73
C ASP A 23 -10.54 7.47 14.78
N ALA A 24 -9.95 6.29 14.57
CA ALA A 24 -10.01 5.18 15.52
C ALA A 24 -9.44 5.56 16.90
N ALA A 25 -8.33 6.30 16.92
CA ALA A 25 -7.73 6.81 18.15
C ALA A 25 -8.65 7.80 18.87
N ARG A 26 -9.25 8.76 18.14
CA ARG A 26 -10.23 9.71 18.69
C ARG A 26 -11.44 9.00 19.29
N ARG A 27 -11.90 7.93 18.67
CA ARG A 27 -13.05 7.12 19.10
C ARG A 27 -12.69 6.03 20.13
N ARG A 28 -11.44 5.97 20.61
CA ARG A 28 -10.94 4.95 21.56
C ARG A 28 -11.29 3.52 21.13
N GLN A 29 -11.22 3.25 19.83
CA GLN A 29 -11.52 1.94 19.27
C GLN A 29 -10.34 0.99 19.50
N HIS A 30 -10.39 0.26 20.62
CA HIS A 30 -9.41 -0.78 20.93
C HIS A 30 -9.67 -2.05 20.10
N GLY A 31 -8.61 -2.79 19.77
CA GLY A 31 -8.71 -4.05 19.00
C GLY A 31 -8.94 -3.87 17.50
N LEU A 32 -8.92 -2.63 17.00
CA LEU A 32 -8.96 -2.34 15.57
C LEU A 32 -7.54 -2.35 14.98
N GLN A 33 -7.35 -3.13 13.93
CA GLN A 33 -6.13 -3.10 13.12
C GLN A 33 -6.42 -2.47 11.75
N ILE A 34 -5.60 -1.50 11.35
CA ILE A 34 -5.68 -0.82 10.05
C ILE A 34 -4.41 -1.12 9.27
N MET A 35 -4.55 -1.76 8.11
CA MET A 35 -3.44 -2.23 7.27
C MET A 35 -3.73 -2.02 5.78
N SER A 36 -2.67 -2.07 4.97
CA SER A 36 -2.80 -2.11 3.51
C SER A 36 -3.16 -3.51 3.01
N PHE A 37 -3.50 -3.63 1.73
CA PHE A 37 -3.81 -4.92 1.11
C PHE A 37 -2.59 -5.86 1.11
N GLU A 38 -1.40 -5.33 0.85
CA GLU A 38 -0.14 -6.07 0.84
C GLU A 38 0.16 -6.65 2.23
N GLN A 39 -0.08 -5.86 3.28
CA GLN A 39 0.07 -6.32 4.67
C GLN A 39 -0.92 -7.44 5.03
N LEU A 40 -2.15 -7.40 4.50
CA LEU A 40 -3.12 -8.48 4.66
C LEU A 40 -2.64 -9.74 3.92
N ALA A 41 -2.19 -9.60 2.67
CA ALA A 41 -1.69 -10.73 1.88
C ALA A 41 -0.51 -11.43 2.56
N VAL A 42 0.44 -10.66 3.09
CA VAL A 42 1.59 -11.15 3.89
C VAL A 42 1.11 -11.98 5.08
N ARG A 43 0.12 -11.48 5.82
CA ARG A 43 -0.44 -12.18 6.97
C ARG A 43 -1.15 -13.47 6.57
N LEU A 44 -1.95 -13.44 5.51
CA LEU A 44 -2.66 -14.61 5.00
C LEU A 44 -1.69 -15.68 4.50
N ALA A 45 -0.56 -15.27 3.91
CA ALA A 45 0.54 -16.16 3.54
C ALA A 45 1.37 -16.66 4.74
N GLY A 46 0.93 -16.44 5.98
CA GLY A 46 1.62 -16.90 7.20
C GLY A 46 2.90 -16.13 7.52
N GLY A 47 3.10 -14.94 6.94
CA GLY A 47 4.32 -14.14 7.14
C GLY A 47 5.53 -14.60 6.32
N PHE A 48 5.38 -15.62 5.47
CA PHE A 48 6.44 -16.08 4.56
C PHE A 48 6.60 -15.19 3.33
N ALA A 49 5.53 -14.51 2.92
CA ALA A 49 5.61 -13.47 1.91
C ALA A 49 6.03 -12.16 2.59
N ARG A 50 6.98 -11.43 2.00
CA ARG A 50 7.27 -10.03 2.36
C ARG A 50 6.75 -9.12 1.24
N PRO A 51 6.22 -7.93 1.57
CA PRO A 51 5.97 -6.94 0.53
C PRO A 51 7.30 -6.59 -0.14
N ILE A 52 7.26 -6.27 -1.43
CA ILE A 52 8.41 -5.69 -2.12
C ILE A 52 8.76 -4.37 -1.42
N ASP A 53 10.04 -4.17 -1.09
CA ASP A 53 10.49 -2.90 -0.52
C ASP A 53 10.48 -1.80 -1.58
N ASP A 54 10.31 -0.55 -1.14
CA ASP A 54 10.20 0.61 -2.03
C ASP A 54 11.35 0.73 -3.03
N GLU A 55 12.57 0.39 -2.64
CA GLU A 55 13.75 0.47 -3.52
C GLU A 55 13.68 -0.58 -4.63
N SER A 56 13.44 -1.84 -4.26
CA SER A 56 13.25 -2.93 -5.22
C SER A 56 12.05 -2.67 -6.15
N LEU A 57 10.96 -2.10 -5.63
CA LEU A 57 9.79 -1.74 -6.42
C LEU A 57 10.12 -0.66 -7.45
N ARG A 58 10.76 0.44 -7.02
CA ARG A 58 11.18 1.51 -7.94
C ARG A 58 12.14 0.99 -9.01
N ALA A 59 13.11 0.17 -8.63
CA ALA A 59 14.05 -0.44 -9.56
C ALA A 59 13.33 -1.33 -10.60
N ALA A 60 12.39 -2.16 -10.15
CA ALA A 60 11.59 -3.01 -11.04
C ALA A 60 10.74 -2.17 -12.00
N ILE A 61 10.04 -1.14 -11.51
CA ILE A 61 9.26 -0.21 -12.34
C ILE A 61 10.17 0.45 -13.37
N GLN A 62 11.30 1.02 -12.94
CA GLN A 62 12.26 1.70 -13.82
C GLN A 62 12.77 0.79 -14.96
N ALA A 63 12.94 -0.51 -14.69
CA ALA A 63 13.41 -1.47 -15.67
C ALA A 63 12.35 -1.81 -16.74
N VAL A 64 11.07 -1.86 -16.37
CA VAL A 64 9.98 -2.25 -17.28
C VAL A 64 9.29 -1.06 -17.94
N LEU A 65 9.38 0.14 -17.37
CA LEU A 65 8.72 1.36 -17.86
C LEU A 65 8.99 1.68 -19.34
N PRO A 66 10.22 1.50 -19.89
CA PRO A 66 10.49 1.81 -21.29
C PRO A 66 9.75 0.88 -22.28
N SER A 67 9.51 -0.37 -21.91
CA SER A 67 8.86 -1.37 -22.76
C SER A 67 7.38 -1.58 -22.45
N THR A 68 6.90 -1.04 -21.33
CA THR A 68 5.49 -1.15 -20.94
C THR A 68 4.65 -0.15 -21.74
N PRO A 69 3.60 -0.59 -22.47
CA PRO A 69 2.66 0.31 -23.12
C PRO A 69 1.73 0.94 -22.08
N LEU A 70 1.68 2.28 -22.01
CA LEU A 70 0.87 3.02 -21.03
C LEU A 70 -0.30 3.81 -21.67
N GLY A 71 -0.59 3.57 -22.94
CA GLY A 71 -1.72 4.20 -23.64
C GLY A 71 -1.60 5.73 -23.68
N GLU A 72 -2.53 6.43 -23.05
CA GLU A 72 -2.55 7.90 -23.01
C GLU A 72 -1.31 8.51 -22.31
N LEU A 73 -0.67 7.75 -21.41
CA LEU A 73 0.49 8.22 -20.64
C LEU A 73 1.84 7.97 -21.37
N GLU A 74 1.83 7.44 -22.60
CA GLU A 74 3.03 7.07 -23.35
C GLU A 74 3.99 8.25 -23.54
N SER A 75 3.44 9.44 -23.80
CA SER A 75 4.21 10.68 -24.03
C SER A 75 4.94 11.17 -22.77
N ILE A 76 4.50 10.75 -21.58
CA ILE A 76 5.05 11.20 -20.30
C ILE A 76 5.75 10.07 -19.52
N LYS A 77 5.80 8.86 -20.07
CA LYS A 77 6.24 7.67 -19.32
C LYS A 77 7.70 7.69 -18.87
N LEU A 78 8.56 8.48 -19.49
CA LEU A 78 9.98 8.60 -19.14
C LEU A 78 10.31 9.92 -18.43
N LEU A 79 9.29 10.73 -18.11
CA LEU A 79 9.53 11.99 -17.41
C LEU A 79 9.90 11.74 -15.95
N PRO A 80 10.73 12.62 -15.34
CA PRO A 80 11.01 12.57 -13.92
C PRO A 80 9.73 12.54 -13.09
N GLY A 81 9.67 11.65 -12.09
CA GLY A 81 8.49 11.47 -11.23
C GLY A 81 7.51 10.38 -11.67
N MET A 82 7.60 9.84 -12.89
CA MET A 82 6.70 8.76 -13.33
C MET A 82 6.88 7.48 -12.50
N VAL A 83 8.11 7.15 -12.12
CA VAL A 83 8.40 5.97 -11.28
C VAL A 83 7.72 6.09 -9.92
N ASP A 84 7.83 7.26 -9.27
CA ASP A 84 7.19 7.51 -7.98
C ASP A 84 5.66 7.52 -8.11
N ALA A 85 5.12 8.14 -9.17
CA ALA A 85 3.69 8.13 -9.45
C ALA A 85 3.14 6.70 -9.64
N SER A 86 3.88 5.85 -10.34
CA SER A 86 3.51 4.45 -10.56
C SER A 86 3.59 3.62 -9.26
N ALA A 87 4.58 3.92 -8.41
CA ALA A 87 4.78 3.22 -7.14
C ALA A 87 3.80 3.63 -6.03
N ASP A 88 3.21 4.83 -6.12
CA ASP A 88 2.27 5.37 -5.12
C ASP A 88 0.79 4.99 -5.37
N THR A 89 0.50 4.21 -6.42
CA THR A 89 -0.83 3.66 -6.74
C THR A 89 -1.27 2.61 -5.74
#